data_AF-A0A9E5TBM9-F1
#
_entry.id   AF-A0A9E5TBM9-F1
#
_cell.length_a   1.000
_cell.length_b   1.000
_cell.length_c   1.000
_cell.angle_alpha   90.00
_cell.angle_beta   90.00
_cell.angle_gamma   90.00
#
_symmetry.space_group_name_H-M   'P 1'
#
loop_
_entity.id
_entity.type
_entity.pdbx_description
1 polymer ?
#
loop_
_entity_poly.entity_id
_entity_poly.type
_entity_poly.pdbx_seq_one_letter_code
_entity_poly.pdbx_strand_id
1 'polypeptide(L)' 'YHCFRITKPPRLVVEMTNTVHNWKQKELEVGNFLLKRIRSGQFQNEPVKITRVVLDLERAVEYEATATEEQIILTIFA' A
#
# COMPACT_ATOMS: atom_id res chain seq x y z
N TYR A 1 -5.51 9.02 -5.09
CA TYR A 1 -4.73 7.77 -4.94
C TYR A 1 -5.42 6.67 -5.74
N HIS A 2 -4.75 5.56 -5.99
CA HIS A 2 -5.35 4.38 -6.62
C HIS A 2 -5.09 3.15 -5.74
N CYS A 3 -6.15 2.41 -5.40
CA CYS A 3 -6.07 1.20 -4.58
C CYS A 3 -6.57 -0.01 -5.36
N PHE A 4 -5.82 -1.12 -5.32
CA PHE A 4 -6.22 -2.36 -5.98
C PHE A 4 -5.61 -3.60 -5.34
N ARG A 5 -6.24 -4.75 -5.59
CA ARG A 5 -5.79 -6.06 -5.09
C ARG A 5 -4.98 -6.81 -6.13
N ILE A 6 -3.98 -7.55 -5.68
CA ILE A 6 -3.29 -8.60 -6.43
C ILE A 6 -3.58 -9.91 -5.73
N THR A 7 -3.88 -10.98 -6.47
CA THR A 7 -4.35 -12.24 -5.88
C THR A 7 -3.27 -13.32 -5.75
N LYS A 8 -2.13 -13.19 -6.44
CA LYS A 8 -1.06 -14.21 -6.48
C LYS A 8 0.35 -13.59 -6.39
N PRO A 9 0.93 -13.44 -5.19
CA PRO A 9 0.32 -13.65 -3.86
C PRO A 9 -0.66 -12.52 -3.49
N PRO A 10 -1.55 -12.72 -2.49
CA PRO A 10 -2.47 -11.71 -1.99
C PRO A 10 -1.75 -10.43 -1.55
N ARG A 11 -2.09 -9.29 -2.16
CA ARG A 11 -1.57 -7.97 -1.80
C ARG A 11 -2.65 -6.91 -1.97
N LEU A 12 -2.62 -5.89 -1.12
CA LEU A 12 -3.32 -4.63 -1.34
C LEU A 12 -2.28 -3.56 -1.69
N VAL A 13 -2.48 -2.89 -2.82
CA VAL A 13 -1.56 -1.87 -3.34
C VAL A 13 -2.24 -0.52 -3.27
N VAL A 14 -1.50 0.49 -2.80
CA VAL A 14 -1.89 1.89 -2.83
C VAL A 14 -0.86 2.69 -3.60
N GLU A 15 -1.32 3.47 -4.57
CA GLU A 15 -0.49 4.34 -5.39
C GLU A 15 -0.87 5.81 -5.22
N MET A 16 0.16 6.62 -5.03
CA MET A 16 0.06 8.07 -4.90
C MET A 16 0.86 8.71 -6.03
N THR A 17 0.14 9.32 -6.99
CA THR A 17 0.72 10.08 -8.10
C THR A 17 1.20 11.45 -7.62
N ASN A 18 2.19 12.02 -8.32
CA ASN A 18 2.86 13.27 -7.95
C ASN A 18 3.43 13.25 -6.53
N THR A 19 3.85 12.08 -6.06
CA THR A 19 4.42 11.89 -4.72
C THR A 19 5.84 11.35 -4.83
N VAL A 20 6.74 11.93 -4.03
CA VAL A 20 8.11 11.44 -3.83
C VAL A 20 8.14 10.60 -2.56
N HIS A 21 8.66 9.39 -2.65
CA HIS A 21 8.85 8.53 -1.50
C HIS A 21 10.02 9.05 -0.64
N ASN A 22 9.73 9.45 0.59
CA ASN A 22 10.73 9.96 1.56
C ASN A 22 10.76 9.14 2.87
N TRP A 23 10.12 7.96 2.89
CA TRP A 23 10.14 7.13 4.08
C TRP A 23 11.44 6.33 4.13
N LYS A 24 12.25 6.57 5.16
CA LYS A 24 13.56 5.92 5.33
C LYS A 24 13.45 4.40 5.50
N GLN A 25 12.37 3.93 6.08
CA GLN A 25 12.10 2.52 6.29
C GLN A 25 11.23 2.00 5.14
N LYS A 26 11.87 1.32 4.18
CA LYS A 26 11.19 0.76 3.00
C LYS A 26 10.26 -0.40 3.32
N GLU A 27 10.46 -1.05 4.47
CA GLU A 27 9.73 -2.23 4.89
C GLU A 27 9.47 -2.24 6.40
N LEU A 28 8.23 -2.57 6.77
CA LEU A 28 7.77 -2.74 8.14
C LEU A 28 7.15 -4.14 8.26
N GLU A 29 7.81 -5.02 9.01
CA GLU A 29 7.26 -6.33 9.38
C GLU A 29 6.12 -6.13 10.40
N VAL A 30 5.00 -6.83 10.18
CA VAL A 30 3.82 -6.77 11.05
C VAL A 30 3.55 -8.15 11.67
N GLY A 31 3.60 -9.20 10.86
CA GLY A 31 3.57 -10.60 11.30
C GLY A 31 2.27 -11.04 11.97
N ASN A 32 1.11 -10.53 11.54
CA ASN A 32 -0.19 -10.92 12.11
C ASN A 32 -1.03 -11.78 11.15
N PHE A 33 -2.20 -12.23 11.60
CA PHE A 33 -3.04 -13.18 10.87
C PHE A 33 -3.66 -12.67 9.55
N LEU A 34 -3.58 -11.37 9.27
CA LEU A 34 -4.06 -10.72 8.03
C LEU A 34 -2.93 -10.12 7.20
N LEU A 35 -1.95 -9.51 7.85
CA LEU A 35 -0.91 -8.67 7.25
C LEU A 35 0.48 -9.18 7.66
N LYS A 36 1.25 -9.60 6.66
CA LYS A 36 2.65 -10.02 6.82
C LYS A 36 3.52 -8.82 7.10
N ARG A 37 3.49 -7.87 6.16
CA ARG A 37 4.37 -6.70 6.15
C ARG A 37 3.84 -5.61 5.23
N ILE A 38 4.36 -4.41 5.43
CA ILE A 38 4.10 -3.24 4.61
C ILE A 38 5.41 -2.85 3.93
N ARG A 39 5.36 -2.67 2.61
CA ARG A 39 6.48 -2.19 1.80
C ARG A 39 6.12 -0.88 1.16
N SER A 40 7.10 0.00 0.97
CA SER A 40 6.90 1.26 0.29
C SER A 40 8.12 1.64 -0.54
N GLY A 41 7.89 2.38 -1.62
CA GLY A 41 8.96 2.90 -2.44
C GLY A 41 8.48 3.78 -3.58
N GLN A 42 9.43 4.43 -4.24
CA GLN A 42 9.20 5.09 -5.50
C GLN A 42 9.02 4.03 -6.59
N PHE A 43 7.80 3.86 -7.09
CA PHE A 43 7.46 2.91 -8.14
C PHE A 43 7.82 3.46 -9.53
N GLN A 44 7.55 4.75 -9.76
CA GLN A 44 7.87 5.43 -11.02
C GLN A 44 8.40 6.83 -10.72
N ASN A 45 9.40 7.29 -11.47
CA ASN A 45 9.93 8.66 -11.36
C ASN A 45 9.44 9.57 -12.49
N GLU A 46 9.36 9.04 -13.71
CA GLU A 46 8.97 9.77 -14.92
C GLU A 46 8.04 8.90 -15.78
N PRO A 47 7.09 9.48 -16.54
CA PRO A 47 6.79 10.92 -16.66
C PRO A 47 6.01 11.48 -15.45
N VAL A 48 5.44 10.60 -14.63
CA VAL A 48 4.71 10.96 -13.40
C VAL A 48 5.34 10.22 -12.23
N LYS A 49 5.62 10.94 -11.15
CA LYS A 49 6.16 10.36 -9.92
C LYS A 49 5.07 9.56 -9.22
N ILE A 50 5.30 8.27 -8.97
CA ILE A 50 4.36 7.40 -8.27
C ILE A 50 5.07 6.77 -7.08
N THR A 51 4.60 7.09 -5.88
CA THR A 51 4.92 6.32 -4.67
C THR A 51 3.93 5.18 -4.55
N ARG A 52 4.43 3.96 -4.33
CA ARG A 52 3.60 2.78 -4.11
C ARG A 52 3.84 2.22 -2.72
N VAL A 53 2.75 1.95 -2.02
CA VAL A 53 2.71 1.19 -0.78
C VAL A 53 2.05 -0.16 -1.08
N VAL A 54 2.64 -1.24 -0.57
CA VAL A 54 2.19 -2.61 -0.79
C VAL A 54 2.04 -3.30 0.55
N LEU A 55 0.82 -3.71 0.87
CA LEU A 55 0.51 -4.54 2.01
C LEU A 55 0.55 -5.99 1.54
N ASP A 56 1.54 -6.76 2.00
CA ASP A 56 1.62 -8.19 1.73
C ASP A 56 0.69 -8.93 2.70
N LEU A 57 -0.34 -9.59 2.18
CA LEU A 57 -1.41 -10.17 2.98
C LEU A 57 -1.22 -11.68 3.17
N GLU A 58 -1.78 -12.21 4.27
CA GLU A 58 -1.86 -13.65 4.51
C GLU A 58 -2.88 -14.34 3.60
N ARG A 59 -3.98 -13.64 3.31
CA ARG A 59 -5.11 -14.14 2.50
C ARG A 59 -5.75 -13.00 1.72
N ALA A 60 -6.67 -13.31 0.81
CA ALA A 60 -7.50 -12.29 0.20
C ALA A 60 -8.44 -11.67 1.25
N VAL A 61 -8.55 -10.34 1.25
CA VAL A 61 -9.37 -9.57 2.20
C VAL A 61 -10.26 -8.59 1.44
N GLU A 62 -11.35 -8.21 2.08
CA GLU A 62 -12.10 -7.01 1.72
C GLU A 62 -11.45 -5.79 2.38
N TYR A 63 -11.54 -4.63 1.73
CA TYR A 63 -10.99 -3.40 2.25
C TYR A 63 -11.85 -2.19 1.86
N GLU A 64 -11.78 -1.17 2.71
CA GLU A 64 -12.21 0.18 2.38
C GLU A 64 -11.00 1.10 2.36
N ALA A 65 -11.03 2.07 1.46
CA ALA A 65 -10.04 3.14 1.39
C ALA A 65 -10.76 4.47 1.45
N THR A 66 -10.38 5.32 2.40
CA THR A 66 -10.85 6.70 2.50
C THR A 66 -9.64 7.63 2.44
N ALA A 67 -9.84 8.83 1.90
CA ALA A 67 -8.81 9.86 1.96
C ALA A 67 -9.36 11.13 2.57
N THR A 68 -8.51 11.77 3.35
CA THR A 68 -8.61 13.17 3.74
C THR A 68 -7.60 13.98 2.93
N GLU A 69 -7.47 15.27 3.23
CA GLU A 69 -6.43 16.11 2.62
C GLU A 69 -5.01 15.65 3.02
N GLU A 70 -4.86 15.03 4.19
CA GLU A 70 -3.55 14.67 4.75
C GLU A 70 -3.24 13.17 4.67
N GLN A 71 -4.26 12.32 4.68
CA GLN A 71 -4.09 10.90 4.93
C GLN A 71 -4.92 10.04 3.97
N ILE A 72 -4.41 8.85 3.70
CA ILE A 72 -5.17 7.74 3.12
C ILE A 72 -5.30 6.69 4.22
N ILE A 73 -6.53 6.39 4.60
CA ILE A 73 -6.85 5.40 5.63
C ILE A 73 -7.34 4.14 4.92
N LEU A 74 -6.68 3.01 5.21
CA LEU A 74 -7.08 1.69 4.74
C LEU A 74 -7.66 0.90 5.90
N THR A 75 -8.92 0.47 5.76
CA THR A 75 -9.56 -0.46 6.69
C THR A 75 -9.59 -1.83 6.04
N ILE A 76 -8.98 -2.83 6.68
CA ILE A 76 -8.97 -4.22 6.21
C ILE A 76 -9.90 -5.04 7.10
N PHE A 77 -10.80 -5.79 6.47
CA PHE A 77 -11.75 -6.66 7.16
C PHE A 77 -11.24 -8.10 7.19
N ALA A 78 -11.43 -8.75 8.34
CA ALA A 78 -11.01 -10.11 8.65
C ALA A 78 -12.03 -11.16 8.20
#